data_AF-A0A2T0MHR1-F1
#
_entry.id   AF-A0A2T0MHR1-F1
#
_cell.length_a   1.000
_cell.length_b   1.000
_cell.length_c   1.000
_cell.angle_alpha   90.00
_cell.angle_beta   90.00
_cell.angle_gamma   90.00
#
_symmetry.space_group_name_H-M   'P 1'
#
loop_
_entity.id
_entity.type
_entity.pdbx_description
1 polymer ?
#
loop_
_entity_poly.entity_id
_entity_poly.type
_entity_poly.pdbx_seq_one_letter_code
_entity_poly.pdbx_strand_id
1 'polypeptide(L)'
;MKRLISIVLLFLLFGCSPNPSTNNSWKVVLKTDKEGAVLEGSKDALMAAIRGGADIKIGWGAKREDLSIEHLSKPIWLAVLSEKEVMAHLDPQVLSGIDWDGLNASYEDVSLLQKEWRVVLTTKGDFDAVWYDKKADTLIRRWPQKHIMTWFAKDDSNETPVPLFSRN
;
A
#
# COMPACT_ATOMS: atom_id res chain seq x y z
N MET A 1 53.45 -0.23 33.37
CA MET A 1 52.12 -0.87 33.36
C MET A 1 50.95 0.12 33.24
N LYS A 2 50.92 1.26 33.96
CA LYS A 2 49.82 2.25 33.86
C LYS A 2 49.65 2.92 32.47
N ARG A 3 50.73 3.07 31.68
CA ARG A 3 50.68 3.69 30.34
C ARG A 3 50.18 2.77 29.23
N LEU A 4 50.23 1.44 29.40
CA LEU A 4 49.68 0.50 28.42
C LEU A 4 48.15 0.34 28.55
N ILE A 5 47.61 0.51 29.75
CA ILE A 5 46.17 0.38 30.04
C ILE A 5 45.38 1.55 29.41
N SER A 6 45.97 2.75 29.32
CA SER A 6 45.31 3.91 28.71
C SER A 6 45.13 3.82 27.19
N ILE A 7 45.96 3.05 26.48
CA ILE A 7 45.86 2.93 25.01
C ILE A 7 44.74 1.95 24.62
N VAL A 8 44.50 0.92 25.43
CA VAL A 8 43.43 -0.07 25.19
C VAL A 8 42.04 0.53 25.42
N LEU A 9 41.89 1.47 26.36
CA LEU A 9 40.61 2.14 26.61
C LEU A 9 40.20 3.13 25.49
N LEU A 10 41.16 3.68 24.75
CA LEU A 10 40.89 4.66 23.70
C LEU A 10 40.39 4.02 22.40
N PHE A 11 40.76 2.76 22.14
CA PHE A 11 40.28 2.01 20.96
C PHE A 11 38.86 1.45 21.09
N LEU A 12 38.33 1.33 22.31
CA LEU A 12 36.97 0.82 22.55
C LEU A 12 35.86 1.86 22.28
N LEU A 13 36.20 3.14 22.10
CA LEU A 13 35.22 4.21 21.84
C LEU A 13 34.98 4.49 20.35
N PHE A 14 35.76 3.89 19.44
CA PHE A 14 35.62 4.09 17.99
C PHE A 14 34.92 2.92 17.26
N GLY A 15 34.37 1.96 18.00
CA GLY A 15 33.78 0.74 17.43
C GLY A 15 32.34 0.85 16.90
N CYS A 16 31.60 1.93 17.21
CA CYS A 16 30.25 2.11 16.69
C CYS A 16 30.27 2.93 15.41
N SER A 17 30.61 2.29 14.29
CA SER A 17 30.10 2.78 13.00
C SER A 17 28.62 2.41 12.95
N PRO A 18 27.68 3.36 12.87
CA PRO A 18 26.31 3.00 12.51
C PRO A 18 26.39 2.32 11.16
N ASN A 19 26.00 1.04 11.08
CA ASN A 19 25.79 0.40 9.79
C ASN A 19 24.87 1.33 9.00
N PRO A 20 25.23 1.75 7.77
CA PRO A 20 24.28 2.44 6.93
C PRO A 20 23.11 1.49 6.79
N SER A 21 22.01 1.81 7.47
CA SER A 21 20.80 1.03 7.34
C SER A 21 20.43 1.15 5.89
N THR A 22 20.59 0.06 5.16
CA THR A 22 19.92 -0.15 3.88
C THR A 22 18.44 -0.22 4.19
N ASN A 23 17.83 0.90 4.58
CA ASN A 23 16.44 1.00 5.01
C ASN A 23 15.55 1.08 3.76
N ASN A 24 15.86 0.23 2.79
CA ASN A 24 15.21 0.06 1.51
C ASN A 24 13.98 -0.87 1.67
N SER A 25 13.37 -0.85 2.85
CA SER A 25 12.29 -1.75 3.26
C SER A 25 10.95 -1.02 3.21
N TRP A 26 9.94 -1.71 2.70
CA TRP A 26 8.56 -1.28 2.78
C TRP A 26 8.14 -1.08 4.24
N LYS A 27 7.52 0.07 4.54
CA LYS A 27 6.98 0.40 5.87
C LYS A 27 5.50 0.74 5.77
N VAL A 28 4.73 0.39 6.81
CA VAL A 28 3.36 0.88 6.96
C VAL A 28 3.42 2.38 7.23
N VAL A 29 2.77 3.19 6.40
CA VAL A 29 2.67 4.65 6.60
C VAL A 29 1.27 5.09 7.03
N LEU A 30 0.27 4.27 6.73
CA LEU A 30 -1.10 4.48 7.16
C LEU A 30 -1.83 3.14 7.20
N LYS A 31 -2.59 2.91 8.27
CA LYS A 31 -3.61 1.88 8.32
C LYS A 31 -4.92 2.51 8.75
N THR A 32 -6.02 2.19 8.07
CA THR A 32 -7.36 2.68 8.40
C THR A 32 -8.32 1.53 8.64
N ASP A 33 -9.32 1.75 9.48
CA ASP A 33 -10.49 0.87 9.55
C ASP A 33 -11.43 1.06 8.34
N LYS A 34 -12.61 0.43 8.41
CA LYS A 34 -13.63 0.48 7.35
C LYS A 34 -14.28 1.85 7.19
N GLU A 35 -14.25 2.67 8.22
CA GLU A 35 -14.82 4.01 8.27
C GLU A 35 -13.77 5.08 7.94
N GLY A 36 -12.50 4.68 7.75
CA GLY A 36 -11.39 5.57 7.45
C GLY A 36 -10.74 6.18 8.68
N ALA A 37 -11.08 5.71 9.89
CA ALA A 37 -10.38 6.11 11.10
C ALA A 37 -8.98 5.48 11.11
N VAL A 38 -8.00 6.25 11.57
CA VAL A 38 -6.61 5.84 11.57
C VAL A 38 -6.36 4.83 12.69
N LEU A 39 -5.84 3.66 12.32
CA LEU A 39 -5.40 2.61 13.24
C LEU A 39 -3.88 2.65 13.46
N GLU A 40 -3.11 3.07 12.46
CA GLU A 40 -1.65 3.15 12.50
C GLU A 40 -1.16 4.23 11.51
N GLY A 41 -0.03 4.88 11.81
CA GLY A 41 0.56 5.90 10.94
C GLY A 41 -0.28 7.17 10.85
N SER A 42 -0.24 7.86 9.71
CA SER A 42 -1.07 9.06 9.48
C SER A 42 -1.33 9.32 8.00
N LYS A 43 -2.45 10.02 7.70
CA LYS A 43 -2.75 10.47 6.34
C LYS A 43 -1.69 11.45 5.84
N ASP A 44 -1.17 12.30 6.72
CA ASP A 44 -0.07 13.23 6.40
C ASP A 44 1.21 12.50 5.99
N ALA A 45 1.58 11.42 6.70
CA ALA A 45 2.75 10.61 6.35
C ALA A 45 2.59 9.94 4.98
N LEU A 46 1.39 9.44 4.66
CA LEU A 46 1.09 8.91 3.34
C LEU A 46 1.15 10.02 2.26
N MET A 47 0.53 11.17 2.49
CA MET A 47 0.56 12.29 1.54
C MET A 47 1.98 12.80 1.31
N ALA A 48 2.80 12.87 2.37
CA ALA A 48 4.21 13.19 2.27
C ALA A 48 4.95 12.14 1.43
N ALA A 49 4.80 10.85 1.72
CA ALA A 49 5.42 9.79 0.93
C ALA A 49 5.05 9.88 -0.56
N ILE A 50 3.77 10.10 -0.88
CA ILE A 50 3.31 10.26 -2.27
C ILE A 50 4.00 11.45 -2.94
N ARG A 51 4.10 12.59 -2.27
CA ARG A 51 4.73 13.80 -2.84
C ARG A 51 6.24 13.68 -2.97
N GLY A 52 6.87 12.93 -2.07
CA GLY A 52 8.30 12.60 -2.14
C GLY A 52 8.63 11.62 -3.25
N GLY A 53 7.63 11.09 -3.98
CA GLY A 53 7.83 10.12 -5.04
C GLY A 53 8.07 8.69 -4.53
N ALA A 54 7.67 8.40 -3.29
CA ALA A 54 7.81 7.07 -2.73
C ALA A 54 6.99 6.04 -3.53
N ASP A 55 7.52 4.82 -3.58
CA ASP A 55 6.84 3.67 -4.13
C ASP A 55 5.69 3.28 -3.18
N ILE A 56 4.44 3.23 -3.67
CA ILE A 56 3.25 2.94 -2.84
C ILE A 56 2.70 1.54 -3.13
N LYS A 57 2.25 0.85 -2.07
CA LYS A 57 1.42 -0.36 -2.13
C LYS A 57 0.23 -0.23 -1.20
N ILE A 58 -0.88 -0.86 -1.58
CA ILE A 58 -2.11 -0.91 -0.80
C ILE A 58 -2.45 -2.37 -0.53
N GLY A 59 -2.71 -2.68 0.74
CA GLY A 59 -3.17 -3.98 1.21
C GLY A 59 -4.59 -3.90 1.75
N TRP A 60 -5.43 -4.87 1.39
CA TRP A 60 -6.78 -5.05 1.93
C TRP A 60 -7.12 -6.54 1.90
N GLY A 61 -8.23 -6.93 2.53
CA GLY A 61 -8.59 -8.35 2.58
C GLY A 61 -9.88 -8.61 3.32
N ALA A 62 -10.26 -9.89 3.34
CA ALA A 62 -11.41 -10.37 4.08
C ALA A 62 -11.05 -11.64 4.83
N LYS A 63 -11.67 -11.83 6.00
CA LYS A 63 -11.55 -13.03 6.81
C LYS A 63 -12.94 -13.52 7.22
N ARG A 64 -13.14 -14.82 7.11
CA ARG A 64 -14.26 -15.62 7.62
C ARG A 64 -13.73 -16.61 8.66
N GLU A 65 -14.58 -17.46 9.22
CA GLU A 65 -14.20 -18.39 10.32
C GLU A 65 -13.05 -19.31 9.94
N ASP A 66 -13.07 -19.84 8.72
CA ASP A 66 -12.15 -20.85 8.17
C ASP A 66 -11.26 -20.33 7.04
N LEU A 67 -11.68 -19.26 6.34
CA LEU A 67 -11.00 -18.74 5.16
C LEU A 67 -10.57 -17.28 5.32
N SER A 68 -9.46 -16.91 4.67
CA SER A 68 -9.00 -15.54 4.56
C SER A 68 -8.36 -15.28 3.21
N ILE A 69 -8.46 -14.04 2.75
CA ILE A 69 -7.76 -13.56 1.56
C ILE A 69 -7.16 -12.19 1.83
N GLU A 70 -5.93 -12.02 1.40
CA GLU A 70 -5.21 -10.76 1.40
C GLU A 70 -4.89 -10.39 -0.05
N HIS A 71 -5.09 -9.12 -0.35
CA HIS A 71 -4.76 -8.53 -1.62
C HIS A 71 -3.72 -7.45 -1.40
N LEU A 72 -2.69 -7.42 -2.24
CA LEU A 72 -1.73 -6.34 -2.29
C LEU A 72 -1.61 -5.86 -3.74
N SER A 73 -1.66 -4.55 -3.94
CA SER A 73 -1.49 -3.98 -5.28
C SER A 73 -0.76 -2.64 -5.24
N LYS A 74 -0.11 -2.31 -6.36
CA LYS A 74 0.43 -0.97 -6.62
C LYS A 74 -0.65 -0.13 -7.29
N PRO A 75 -0.92 1.09 -6.81
CA PRO A 75 -1.80 2.00 -7.53
C PRO A 75 -1.13 2.44 -8.84
N ILE A 76 -1.91 2.49 -9.91
CA ILE A 76 -1.45 3.04 -11.20
C ILE A 76 -1.63 4.56 -11.26
N TRP A 77 -2.45 5.10 -10.38
CA TRP A 77 -2.70 6.53 -10.28
C TRP A 77 -3.15 6.90 -8.87
N LEU A 78 -2.66 8.04 -8.39
CA LEU A 78 -2.88 8.57 -7.05
C LEU A 78 -3.30 10.04 -7.13
N ALA A 79 -4.20 10.45 -6.24
CA ALA A 79 -4.53 11.85 -6.03
C ALA A 79 -4.66 12.18 -4.54
N VAL A 80 -4.12 13.33 -4.15
CA VAL A 80 -4.36 13.93 -2.83
C VAL A 80 -5.56 14.86 -2.93
N LEU A 81 -6.60 14.57 -2.16
CA LEU A 81 -7.86 15.30 -2.13
C LEU A 81 -7.88 16.27 -0.95
N SER A 82 -7.78 17.56 -1.26
CA SER A 82 -7.91 18.68 -0.31
C SER A 82 -7.07 18.53 0.96
N GLU A 83 -5.83 18.03 0.83
CA GLU A 83 -4.91 17.79 1.96
C GLU A 83 -5.49 16.90 3.08
N LYS A 84 -6.47 16.03 2.75
CA LYS A 84 -7.20 15.25 3.77
C LYS A 84 -7.28 13.78 3.45
N GLU A 85 -7.46 13.43 2.18
CA GLU A 85 -7.63 12.05 1.75
C GLU A 85 -6.74 11.74 0.56
N VAL A 86 -6.42 10.47 0.39
CA VAL A 86 -5.79 9.95 -0.82
C VAL A 86 -6.79 9.07 -1.55
N MET A 87 -6.90 9.30 -2.86
CA MET A 87 -7.61 8.44 -3.79
C MET A 87 -6.61 7.65 -4.62
N ALA A 88 -6.91 6.37 -4.84
CA ALA A 88 -6.08 5.48 -5.65
C ALA A 88 -6.92 4.73 -6.67
N HIS A 89 -6.38 4.58 -7.87
CA HIS A 89 -6.87 3.66 -8.89
C HIS A 89 -5.91 2.50 -9.01
N LEU A 90 -6.46 1.29 -9.07
CA LEU A 90 -5.67 0.09 -9.35
C LEU A 90 -5.78 -0.29 -10.84
N ASP A 91 -4.79 -1.03 -11.31
CA ASP A 91 -4.82 -1.64 -12.64
C ASP A 91 -6.01 -2.61 -12.75
N PRO A 92 -6.81 -2.56 -13.84
CA PRO A 92 -7.86 -3.55 -14.07
C PRO A 92 -7.33 -4.98 -14.02
N GLN A 93 -8.02 -5.83 -13.28
CA GLN A 93 -7.61 -7.20 -13.06
C GLN A 93 -8.52 -8.15 -13.82
N VAL A 94 -7.94 -8.99 -14.69
CA VAL A 94 -8.69 -10.06 -15.38
C VAL A 94 -9.24 -11.03 -14.35
N LEU A 95 -10.51 -11.39 -14.50
CA LEU A 95 -11.18 -12.30 -13.57
C LEU A 95 -10.65 -13.73 -13.69
N SER A 96 -10.38 -14.35 -12.55
CA SER A 96 -10.04 -15.78 -12.42
C SER A 96 -11.07 -16.48 -11.52
N GLY A 97 -11.17 -17.80 -11.66
CA GLY A 97 -11.83 -18.65 -10.67
C GLY A 97 -10.94 -18.83 -9.45
N ILE A 98 -11.56 -19.10 -8.30
CA ILE A 98 -10.87 -19.53 -7.06
C ILE A 98 -11.56 -20.79 -6.57
N ASP A 99 -10.79 -21.86 -6.42
CA ASP A 99 -11.16 -23.05 -5.68
C ASP A 99 -10.70 -22.88 -4.23
N TRP A 100 -11.66 -22.68 -3.33
CA TRP A 100 -11.39 -22.45 -1.91
C TRP A 100 -11.06 -23.72 -1.14
N ASP A 101 -11.51 -24.89 -1.61
CA ASP A 101 -11.24 -26.16 -0.96
C ASP A 101 -9.82 -26.64 -1.30
N GLY A 102 -9.43 -26.49 -2.57
CA GLY A 102 -8.08 -26.80 -3.07
C GLY A 102 -7.06 -25.66 -2.92
N LEU A 103 -7.49 -24.47 -2.48
CA LEU A 103 -6.67 -23.24 -2.38
C LEU A 103 -5.90 -22.92 -3.67
N ASN A 104 -6.60 -23.00 -4.80
CA ASN A 104 -6.03 -22.76 -6.13
C ASN A 104 -6.83 -21.69 -6.90
N ALA A 105 -6.19 -21.07 -7.89
CA ALA A 105 -6.83 -20.12 -8.79
C ALA A 105 -6.50 -20.47 -10.24
N SER A 106 -7.47 -20.34 -11.14
CA SER A 106 -7.30 -20.73 -12.54
C SER A 106 -8.14 -19.90 -13.50
N TYR A 107 -7.78 -19.96 -14.79
CA TYR A 107 -8.54 -19.42 -15.91
C TYR A 107 -9.25 -20.54 -16.70
N GLU A 108 -9.63 -21.64 -16.05
CA GLU A 108 -10.33 -22.76 -16.71
C GLU A 108 -11.66 -22.30 -17.34
N ASP A 109 -12.39 -21.41 -16.66
CA ASP A 109 -13.49 -20.68 -17.29
C ASP A 109 -12.95 -19.55 -18.17
N VAL A 110 -12.71 -19.88 -19.42
CA VAL A 110 -12.22 -18.95 -20.45
C VAL A 110 -13.18 -17.77 -20.70
N SER A 111 -14.44 -17.85 -20.28
CA SER A 111 -15.38 -16.73 -20.39
C SER A 111 -15.03 -15.56 -19.48
N LEU A 112 -14.21 -15.80 -18.43
CA LEU A 112 -13.74 -14.76 -17.52
C LEU A 112 -12.61 -13.92 -18.11
N LEU A 113 -11.89 -14.41 -19.13
CA LEU A 113 -10.75 -13.71 -19.73
C LEU A 113 -11.12 -12.37 -20.40
N GLN A 114 -12.40 -12.20 -20.77
CA GLN A 114 -12.92 -10.96 -21.35
C GLN A 114 -13.48 -10.01 -20.29
N LYS A 115 -13.53 -10.46 -19.04
CA LYS A 115 -14.10 -9.71 -17.92
C LYS A 115 -12.96 -9.23 -17.04
N GLU A 116 -13.12 -8.04 -16.49
CA GLU A 116 -12.19 -7.51 -15.51
C GLU A 116 -12.94 -6.89 -14.35
N TRP A 117 -12.27 -6.85 -13.19
CA TRP A 117 -12.69 -5.99 -12.09
C TRP A 117 -11.78 -4.77 -12.01
N ARG A 118 -12.39 -3.59 -11.81
CA ARG A 118 -11.71 -2.30 -11.66
C ARG A 118 -12.12 -1.70 -10.33
N VAL A 119 -11.24 -0.91 -9.71
CA VAL A 119 -11.55 -0.30 -8.42
C VAL A 119 -10.94 1.08 -8.23
N VAL A 120 -11.71 1.93 -7.55
CA VAL A 120 -11.25 3.17 -6.95
C VAL A 120 -11.34 3.05 -5.44
N LEU A 121 -10.28 3.49 -4.77
CA LEU A 121 -10.08 3.35 -3.33
C LEU A 121 -9.88 4.73 -2.71
N THR A 122 -10.28 4.92 -1.46
CA THR A 122 -9.92 6.11 -0.69
C THR A 122 -9.44 5.76 0.71
N THR A 123 -8.67 6.67 1.33
CA THR A 123 -8.30 6.59 2.75
C THR A 123 -9.48 6.77 3.72
N LYS A 124 -10.73 6.90 3.21
CA LYS A 124 -11.97 6.79 4.01
C LYS A 124 -12.49 5.35 4.11
N GLY A 125 -11.68 4.38 3.69
CA GLY A 125 -12.06 2.96 3.60
C GLY A 125 -12.97 2.66 2.40
N ASP A 126 -13.28 3.64 1.53
CA ASP A 126 -14.13 3.39 0.35
C ASP A 126 -13.42 2.46 -0.63
N PHE A 127 -14.17 1.48 -1.13
CA PHE A 127 -13.74 0.54 -2.16
C PHE A 127 -14.88 0.38 -3.16
N ASP A 128 -14.87 1.16 -4.24
CA ASP A 128 -15.91 1.09 -5.27
C ASP A 128 -15.42 0.23 -6.42
N ALA A 129 -15.83 -1.04 -6.42
CA ALA A 129 -15.43 -2.01 -7.42
C ALA A 129 -16.50 -2.19 -8.50
N VAL A 130 -16.07 -2.33 -9.74
CA VAL A 130 -16.93 -2.65 -10.88
C VAL A 130 -16.41 -3.86 -11.62
N TRP A 131 -17.32 -4.72 -12.07
CA TRP A 131 -17.05 -5.80 -12.99
C TRP A 131 -17.54 -5.37 -14.37
N TYR A 132 -16.69 -5.53 -15.37
CA TYR A 132 -16.91 -5.00 -16.69
C TYR A 132 -16.53 -6.04 -17.73
N ASP A 133 -17.39 -6.23 -18.72
CA ASP A 133 -17.12 -7.06 -19.89
C ASP A 133 -16.49 -6.19 -20.98
N LYS A 134 -15.21 -6.43 -21.27
CA LYS A 134 -14.45 -5.64 -22.24
C LYS A 134 -14.89 -5.91 -23.67
N LYS A 135 -15.34 -7.12 -23.95
CA LYS A 135 -15.73 -7.54 -25.30
C LYS A 135 -17.11 -7.01 -25.65
N ALA A 136 -18.04 -7.04 -24.68
CA ALA A 136 -19.39 -6.54 -24.86
C ALA A 136 -19.51 -5.02 -24.62
N ASP A 137 -18.51 -4.38 -24.02
CA ASP A 137 -18.55 -2.99 -23.56
C ASP A 137 -19.72 -2.73 -22.59
N THR A 138 -19.84 -3.58 -21.56
CA THR A 138 -20.95 -3.51 -20.62
C THR A 138 -20.50 -3.60 -19.17
N LEU A 139 -21.11 -2.77 -18.32
CA LEU A 139 -21.02 -2.92 -16.87
C LEU A 139 -21.82 -4.15 -16.46
N ILE A 140 -21.13 -5.15 -15.92
CA ILE A 140 -21.76 -6.37 -15.38
C ILE A 140 -22.32 -6.07 -13.99
N ARG A 141 -21.52 -5.40 -13.15
CA ARG A 141 -21.88 -5.13 -11.75
C ARG A 141 -21.10 -3.94 -11.21
N ARG A 142 -21.75 -3.14 -10.35
CA ARG A 142 -21.08 -2.23 -9.42
C ARG A 142 -21.27 -2.72 -7.99
N TRP A 143 -20.22 -2.68 -7.19
CA TRP A 143 -20.23 -3.14 -5.80
C TRP A 143 -19.37 -2.22 -4.93
N PRO A 144 -19.97 -1.18 -4.36
CA PRO A 144 -19.34 -0.36 -3.34
C PRO A 144 -19.21 -1.14 -2.03
N GLN A 145 -18.03 -1.07 -1.43
CA GLN A 145 -17.66 -1.76 -0.19
C GLN A 145 -16.83 -0.85 0.71
N LYS A 146 -16.62 -1.31 1.94
CA LYS A 146 -15.71 -0.71 2.92
C LYS A 146 -14.69 -1.72 3.40
N HIS A 147 -13.41 -1.35 3.43
CA HIS A 147 -12.32 -2.24 3.85
C HIS A 147 -11.40 -1.58 4.86
N ILE A 148 -10.83 -2.41 5.74
CA ILE A 148 -9.60 -2.06 6.45
C ILE A 148 -8.49 -2.02 5.41
N MET A 149 -7.76 -0.91 5.35
CA MET A 149 -6.72 -0.71 4.34
C MET A 149 -5.39 -0.40 5.01
N THR A 150 -4.33 -1.01 4.49
CA THR A 150 -2.95 -0.73 4.91
C THR A 150 -2.18 -0.17 3.72
N TRP A 151 -1.58 0.98 3.90
CA TRP A 151 -0.77 1.68 2.91
C TRP A 151 0.69 1.55 3.30
N PHE A 152 1.48 1.09 2.35
CA PHE A 152 2.91 0.93 2.50
C PHE A 152 3.62 1.92 1.60
N ALA A 153 4.70 2.50 2.11
CA ALA A 153 5.62 3.29 1.32
C ALA A 153 7.00 2.65 1.36
N LYS A 154 7.70 2.76 0.25
CA LYS A 154 9.13 2.52 0.15
C LYS A 154 9.76 3.79 -0.39
N ASP A 155 10.62 4.39 0.43
CA ASP A 155 11.17 5.72 0.18
C ASP A 155 12.69 5.68 0.33
N ASP A 156 13.38 6.26 -0.63
CA ASP A 156 14.82 6.48 -0.62
C ASP A 156 15.17 7.97 -0.43
N SER A 157 14.15 8.84 -0.34
CA SER A 157 14.29 10.29 -0.19
C SER A 157 14.34 10.70 1.29
N ASN A 158 15.18 11.70 1.60
CA ASN A 158 15.29 12.30 2.92
C ASN A 158 14.67 13.71 2.99
N GLU A 159 13.98 14.14 1.93
CA GLU A 159 13.42 15.48 1.84
C GLU A 159 11.98 15.48 2.36
N THR A 160 11.59 16.54 3.07
CA THR A 160 10.20 16.77 3.49
C THR A 160 9.46 17.44 2.34
N PRO A 161 8.54 16.77 1.65
CA PRO A 161 7.89 17.34 0.48
C PRO A 161 6.76 18.29 0.88
N VAL A 162 6.56 19.35 0.09
CA VAL A 162 5.52 20.37 0.30
C VAL A 162 4.30 20.14 -0.61
N PRO A 163 3.10 20.62 -0.24
CA PRO A 163 1.94 20.60 -1.13
C PRO A 163 2.23 21.32 -2.45
N LEU A 164 1.76 20.75 -3.57
CA LEU A 164 2.01 21.28 -4.92
C LEU A 164 1.53 22.73 -5.13
N PHE A 165 0.52 23.16 -4.37
CA PHE A 165 -0.07 24.49 -4.46
C PHE A 165 0.28 25.39 -3.26
N SER A 166 1.28 25.03 -2.45
CA SER A 166 1.75 25.91 -1.39
C SER A 166 2.38 27.17 -1.99
N ARG A 167 1.99 28.34 -1.47
CA ARG A 167 2.69 29.60 -1.79
C ARG A 167 3.91 29.66 -0.88
N ASN A 168 5.10 29.67 -1.48
CA ASN A 168 6.35 29.99 -0.79
C ASN A 168 6.29 31.39 -0.16
#